data_AF-A0A925T9K8-F1
#
_entry.id   AF-A0A925T9K8-F1
#
_cell.length_a   1.000
_cell.length_b   1.000
_cell.length_c   1.000
_cell.angle_alpha   90.00
_cell.angle_beta   90.00
_cell.angle_gamma   90.00
#
_symmetry.space_group_name_H-M   'P 1'
#
loop_
_entity.id
_entity.type
_entity.pdbx_description
1 polymer ?
#
loop_
_entity_poly.entity_id
_entity_poly.type
_entity_poly.pdbx_seq_one_letter_code
_entity_poly.pdbx_strand_id
1 'polypeptide(L)' 'MVIYNVTTKMDWSIHEAWIQWMKDIHIPEMLNTGMFHDYKIMRILEIDDAEGPTYAV' A
#
# COMPACT_ATOMS: atom_id res chain seq x y z
N MET A 1 20.85 2.87 -2.75
CA MET A 1 19.39 2.80 -2.95
C MET A 1 18.75 2.68 -1.58
N VAL A 2 17.82 3.57 -1.25
CA VAL A 2 17.08 3.52 0.02
C VAL A 2 15.68 3.04 -0.30
N ILE A 3 15.17 2.11 0.51
CA ILE A 3 13.78 1.67 0.43
C ILE A 3 13.06 2.33 1.60
N TYR A 4 12.08 3.17 1.29
CA TYR A 4 11.11 3.65 2.25
C TYR A 4 9.93 2.69 2.23
N ASN A 5 9.62 2.07 3.38
CA ASN A 5 8.57 1.07 3.49
C ASN A 5 7.49 1.55 4.45
N VAL A 6 6.24 1.41 4.02
CA VAL A 6 5.07 1.61 4.87
C VAL A 6 4.29 0.31 4.94
N THR A 7 4.09 -0.19 6.16
CA THR A 7 3.24 -1.36 6.41
C THR A 7 1.90 -0.91 6.96
N THR A 8 0.80 -1.42 6.39
CA THR A 8 -0.55 -1.01 6.78
C THR A 8 -1.49 -2.23 6.79
N LYS A 9 -2.15 -2.48 7.93
CA LYS A 9 -3.25 -3.44 8.05
C LYS A 9 -4.55 -2.75 7.70
N MET A 10 -5.32 -3.34 6.78
CA MET A 10 -6.60 -2.82 6.32
C MET A 10 -7.74 -3.61 6.91
N ASP A 11 -8.85 -2.93 7.22
CA ASP A 11 -10.12 -3.60 7.50
C ASP A 11 -10.74 -4.06 6.17
N TRP A 12 -11.36 -5.25 6.16
CA TRP A 12 -12.04 -5.80 4.98
C TRP A 12 -13.08 -4.85 4.37
N SER A 13 -13.79 -4.07 5.19
CA SER A 13 -14.83 -3.15 4.74
C SER A 13 -14.32 -2.02 3.85
N ILE A 14 -13.03 -1.69 3.90
CA ILE A 14 -12.42 -0.62 3.12
C ILE A 14 -11.31 -1.11 2.18
N HIS A 15 -11.00 -2.41 2.19
CA HIS A 15 -9.84 -2.96 1.48
C HIS A 15 -9.83 -2.63 -0.01
N GLU A 16 -10.93 -2.88 -0.72
CA GLU A 16 -11.01 -2.60 -2.17
C GLU A 16 -10.89 -1.11 -2.48
N ALA A 17 -11.58 -0.28 -1.71
CA ALA A 17 -11.54 1.17 -1.85
C ALA A 17 -10.13 1.72 -1.59
N TRP A 18 -9.43 1.18 -0.60
CA TRP A 18 -8.05 1.55 -0.29
C TRP A 18 -7.10 1.15 -1.41
N ILE A 19 -7.19 -0.08 -1.95
CA ILE A 19 -6.36 -0.51 -3.08
C ILE A 19 -6.58 0.37 -4.31
N GLN A 20 -7.83 0.74 -4.60
CA GLN A 20 -8.14 1.63 -5.72
C GLN A 20 -7.56 3.03 -5.49
N TRP A 21 -7.77 3.60 -4.30
CA TRP A 21 -7.23 4.91 -3.93
C TRP A 21 -5.69 4.96 -3.98
N MET A 22 -5.02 3.89 -3.53
CA MET A 22 -3.57 3.79 -3.61
C MET A 22 -3.06 3.89 -5.05
N LYS A 23 -3.72 3.18 -5.98
CA LYS A 23 -3.31 3.13 -7.39
C LYS A 23 -3.65 4.40 -8.16
N ASP A 24 -4.83 4.97 -7.90
CA ASP A 24 -5.37 6.06 -8.72
C ASP A 24 -4.97 7.45 -8.21
N ILE A 25 -4.73 7.58 -6.91
CA ILE A 25 -4.55 8.89 -6.25
C ILE A 25 -3.22 8.93 -5.51
N HIS A 26 -3.05 8.12 -4.46
CA HIS A 26 -1.94 8.32 -3.52
C HIS A 26 -0.55 8.09 -4.13
N ILE A 27 -0.36 6.97 -4.84
CA ILE A 27 0.93 6.65 -5.46
C ILE A 27 1.26 7.64 -6.58
N PRO A 28 0.33 8.00 -7.50
CA PRO A 28 0.57 9.06 -8.46
C PRO A 28 1.01 10.38 -7.81
N GLU A 29 0.33 10.82 -6.75
CA GLU A 29 0.70 12.04 -6.01
C GLU A 29 2.10 11.92 -5.39
N MET A 30 2.40 10.77 -4.78
CA MET A 30 3.69 10.48 -4.16
C MET A 30 4.83 10.49 -5.18
N LEU A 31 4.65 9.86 -6.35
CA LEU A 31 5.62 9.91 -7.45
C LEU A 31 5.79 11.32 -8.02
N ASN A 32 4.70 12.09 -8.11
CA ASN A 32 4.73 13.47 -8.62
C ASN A 32 5.52 14.44 -7.72
N THR A 33 5.79 14.07 -6.46
CA THR A 33 6.70 14.85 -5.60
C THR A 33 8.15 14.85 -6.12
N GLY A 34 8.52 13.89 -6.99
CA GLY A 34 9.89 13.69 -7.46
C GLY A 34 10.84 13.07 -6.42
N MET A 35 10.35 12.78 -5.22
CA MET A 35 11.13 12.18 -4.14
C MET A 35 11.23 10.65 -4.25
N PHE A 36 10.37 10.05 -5.08
CA PHE A 36 10.28 8.61 -5.27
C PHE A 36 10.42 8.26 -6.75
N HIS A 37 11.11 7.16 -7.03
CA HIS A 37 11.39 6.70 -8.39
C HIS A 37 10.57 5.50 -8.83
N ASP A 38 10.15 4.65 -7.88
CA ASP A 38 9.40 3.43 -8.12
C ASP A 38 8.60 3.05 -6.87
N TYR A 39 7.62 2.15 -7.02
CA TYR A 39 6.77 1.66 -5.93
C TYR A 39 6.42 0.17 -6.11
N LYS A 40 6.18 -0.53 -5.00
CA LYS A 40 5.67 -1.91 -5.03
C LYS A 40 4.67 -2.15 -3.91
N ILE A 41 3.42 -2.39 -4.27
CA ILE A 41 2.42 -2.87 -3.31
C ILE A 41 2.53 -4.39 -3.18
N MET A 42 2.82 -4.87 -1.97
CA MET A 42 2.96 -6.29 -1.65
C MET A 42 1.98 -6.68 -0.53
N ARG A 43 1.20 -7.74 -0.72
CA ARG A 43 0.38 -8.33 0.35
C ARG A 43 1.22 -9.33 1.14
N ILE A 44 1.17 -9.25 2.46
CA ILE A 44 1.82 -10.23 3.36
C ILE A 44 0.87 -11.41 3.53
N LEU A 45 1.33 -12.64 3.27
CA LEU A 45 0.47 -13.84 3.26
C LEU A 45 0.54 -14.66 4.55
N GLU A 46 1.64 -14.61 5.31
CA GLU A 46 1.89 -15.46 6.48
C GLU A 46 1.50 -14.81 7.81
N ILE A 47 0.41 -14.05 7.83
CA ILE A 47 -0.10 -13.34 9.01
C ILE A 47 -1.60 -13.56 9.19
N ASP A 48 -2.12 -13.23 10.38
CA ASP A 48 -3.55 -13.28 10.65
C ASP A 48 -4.30 -12.14 9.92
N ASP A 49 -4.96 -12.52 8.84
CA ASP A 49 -5.78 -11.65 7.98
C ASP A 49 -7.28 -11.69 8.34
N ALA A 50 -7.68 -12.27 9.48
CA ALA A 50 -9.10 -12.40 9.85
C ALA A 50 -9.84 -11.06 9.87
N GLU A 51 -9.19 -10.00 10.36
CA GLU A 51 -9.73 -8.63 10.41
C GLU A 51 -9.39 -7.83 9.13
N GLY A 52 -8.58 -8.39 8.24
CA GLY A 52 -8.24 -7.81 6.96
C GLY A 52 -6.75 -7.88 6.63
N PRO A 53 -6.41 -7.63 5.35
CA PRO A 53 -5.10 -7.90 4.80
C PRO A 53 -4.07 -6.85 5.22
N THR A 54 -2.82 -7.27 5.38
CA THR A 54 -1.69 -6.32 5.55
C THR A 54 -0.89 -6.16 4.27
N TYR A 55 -0.58 -4.90 3.96
CA TYR A 55 0.24 -4.52 2.82
C TYR A 55 1.53 -3.86 3.27
N ALA A 56 2.59 -4.12 2.51
CA ALA A 56 3.85 -3.38 2.53
C ALA A 56 3.96 -2.63 1.20
N VAL A 57 4.14 -1.32 1.25
CA VAL A 57 4.26 -0.43 0.08
C VAL A 57 5.58 0.30 0.11
#